data_AF-A0A7Y3IT59-F1
#
_entry.id   AF-A0A7Y3IT59-F1
#
_cell.length_a   1.000
_cell.length_b   1.000
_cell.length_c   1.000
_cell.angle_alpha   90.00
_cell.angle_beta   90.00
_cell.angle_gamma   90.00
#
_symmetry.space_group_name_H-M   'P 1'
#
loop_
_entity.id
_entity.type
_entity.pdbx_description
1 polymer ?
#
loop_
_entity_poly.entity_id
_entity_poly.type
_entity_poly.pdbx_seq_one_letter_code
_entity_poly.pdbx_strand_id
1 'polypeptide(L)'
;MIEMHSIRKNKITLSDYDYEQDIKQRLIMAHFTVLDVEILQEILFSPLKISLKKLIKTFDAEESDILATLHKFEEIELLSIEGDNVFVNKEMRKYYESQAVKFEEDFVPDMDFLQNLLKKVPIGNLPLWYSIPRTSNNIFESLIEKYLLTPQTFHRYLLELDFVDDKLTHILHDVYHAPDFKLPSSVLIEKYDLSRKQFEEYLLLLEFNLVCCLGYEKVGGHWKEIVTPFHEWREYLTFVKNTVPTPIKDPSLVVPARSQDFSYVTDLTMILQYAKKKPISIKYNGKQIIDLDKDAMAFFASKMGDVKSSDTNFSDHIYPLITKLRTLKLAEVIDDRLYALDTANTWLDMRLENRALYLHRNDIGNFMAQHVPPYLASERNIREIEKSVQRVLSLGWVYFDDFLRSVMVAISEESTIILKKIGKAWKYTLPEYTEDEQTLIKSTIFHWLSNVGAVNLGTHNKKDCFCVTALGHSLFGN
;
A
#
# COMPACT_ATOMS: atom_id res chain seq x y z
N MET A 1 -36.71 8.97 23.45
CA MET A 1 -36.39 10.16 22.64
C MET A 1 -35.00 10.62 23.09
N ILE A 2 -33.92 10.50 22.34
CA ILE A 2 -33.69 10.18 20.92
C ILE A 2 -32.60 9.09 20.92
N GLU A 3 -32.90 7.91 20.39
CA GLU A 3 -31.86 6.93 20.06
C GLU A 3 -31.00 7.56 18.96
N MET A 4 -29.79 7.98 19.31
CA MET A 4 -28.75 8.23 18.33
C MET A 4 -28.31 6.86 17.80
N HIS A 5 -29.09 6.28 16.89
CA HIS A 5 -28.57 5.24 16.03
C HIS A 5 -27.32 5.78 15.35
N SER A 6 -26.21 5.08 15.54
CA SER A 6 -25.01 5.24 14.72
C SER A 6 -25.45 5.35 13.27
N ILE A 7 -25.22 6.49 12.65
CA ILE A 7 -25.51 6.70 11.22
C ILE A 7 -24.74 5.61 10.48
N ARG A 8 -25.46 4.60 9.95
CA ARG A 8 -24.86 3.57 9.10
C ARG A 8 -24.17 4.29 7.94
N LYS A 9 -22.84 4.22 7.90
CA LYS A 9 -22.05 4.85 6.84
C LYS A 9 -22.16 3.95 5.62
N ASN A 10 -22.89 4.45 4.62
CA ASN A 10 -23.25 3.80 3.36
C ASN A 10 -24.37 2.77 3.46
N LYS A 11 -25.47 3.05 2.76
CA LYS A 11 -26.64 2.17 2.67
C LYS A 11 -27.05 2.03 1.22
N ILE A 12 -26.30 1.21 0.51
CA ILE A 12 -26.62 0.84 -0.87
C ILE A 12 -27.90 0.02 -0.85
N THR A 13 -28.88 0.46 -1.63
CA THR A 13 -30.22 -0.13 -1.64
C THR A 13 -30.61 -0.37 -3.09
N LEU A 14 -30.49 -1.63 -3.56
CA LEU A 14 -30.69 -1.96 -4.98
C LEU A 14 -32.08 -1.57 -5.50
N SER A 15 -33.11 -1.55 -4.65
CA SER A 15 -34.46 -1.12 -5.02
C SER A 15 -34.59 0.37 -5.39
N ASP A 16 -33.55 1.17 -5.21
CA ASP A 16 -33.54 2.59 -5.60
C ASP A 16 -33.28 2.79 -7.12
N TYR A 17 -33.09 1.70 -7.89
CA TYR A 17 -33.09 1.67 -9.36
C TYR A 17 -33.66 0.34 -9.87
N ASP A 18 -33.80 0.17 -11.18
CA ASP A 18 -34.32 -1.07 -11.79
C ASP A 18 -33.26 -2.20 -11.80
N TYR A 19 -32.93 -2.67 -10.61
CA TYR A 19 -31.93 -3.73 -10.41
C TYR A 19 -32.42 -5.10 -10.91
N GLU A 20 -33.73 -5.34 -10.94
CA GLU A 20 -34.30 -6.60 -11.43
C GLU A 20 -34.06 -6.76 -12.93
N GLN A 21 -34.25 -5.68 -13.70
CA GLN A 21 -33.86 -5.65 -15.09
C GLN A 21 -32.34 -5.83 -15.23
N ASP A 22 -31.49 -5.12 -14.46
CA ASP A 22 -30.02 -5.29 -14.54
C ASP A 22 -29.60 -6.75 -14.28
N ILE A 23 -30.22 -7.43 -13.31
CA ILE A 23 -29.99 -8.86 -13.05
C ILE A 23 -30.43 -9.71 -14.25
N LYS A 24 -31.65 -9.51 -14.78
CA LYS A 24 -32.14 -10.28 -15.95
C LYS A 24 -31.14 -10.19 -17.12
N GLN A 25 -30.61 -8.99 -17.37
CA GLN A 25 -29.62 -8.73 -18.41
C GLN A 25 -28.29 -9.46 -18.11
N ARG A 26 -27.80 -9.41 -16.87
CA ARG A 26 -26.57 -10.10 -16.43
C ARG A 26 -26.66 -11.61 -16.52
N LEU A 27 -27.80 -12.19 -16.15
CA LEU A 27 -28.03 -13.64 -16.26
C LEU A 27 -27.87 -14.15 -17.70
N ILE A 28 -28.30 -13.36 -18.69
CA ILE A 28 -28.16 -13.71 -20.10
C ILE A 28 -26.73 -13.49 -20.58
N MET A 29 -26.08 -12.38 -20.18
CA MET A 29 -24.66 -12.11 -20.48
C MET A 29 -23.72 -13.20 -19.96
N ALA A 30 -24.02 -13.80 -18.80
CA ALA A 30 -23.22 -14.90 -18.24
C ALA A 30 -23.14 -16.13 -19.17
N HIS A 31 -24.04 -16.26 -20.15
CA HIS A 31 -24.09 -17.35 -21.10
C HIS A 31 -23.63 -16.95 -22.52
N PHE A 32 -23.07 -15.74 -22.68
CA PHE A 32 -22.57 -15.29 -23.98
C PHE A 32 -21.36 -16.10 -24.43
N THR A 33 -21.46 -16.58 -25.65
CA THR A 33 -20.35 -17.14 -26.42
C THR A 33 -19.52 -16.03 -27.06
N VAL A 34 -18.38 -16.39 -27.67
CA VAL A 34 -17.58 -15.43 -28.44
C VAL A 34 -18.40 -14.85 -29.60
N LEU A 35 -19.16 -15.70 -30.31
CA LEU A 35 -20.05 -15.26 -31.38
C LEU A 35 -21.14 -14.30 -30.88
N ASP A 36 -21.74 -14.57 -29.72
CA ASP A 36 -22.74 -13.67 -29.14
C ASP A 36 -22.15 -12.27 -28.93
N VAL A 37 -20.94 -12.16 -28.38
CA VAL A 37 -20.26 -10.87 -28.16
C VAL A 37 -19.89 -10.18 -29.48
N GLU A 38 -19.44 -10.91 -30.50
CA GLU A 38 -19.14 -10.35 -31.81
C GLU A 38 -20.39 -9.76 -32.48
N ILE A 39 -21.51 -10.48 -32.43
CA ILE A 39 -22.79 -10.00 -32.97
C ILE A 39 -23.30 -8.81 -32.15
N LEU A 40 -23.16 -8.85 -30.82
CA LEU A 40 -23.50 -7.71 -29.96
C LEU A 40 -22.73 -6.46 -30.38
N GLN A 41 -21.41 -6.55 -30.53
CA GLN A 41 -20.58 -5.42 -30.93
C GLN A 41 -21.03 -4.83 -32.27
N GLU A 42 -21.30 -5.66 -33.28
CA GLU A 42 -21.80 -5.18 -34.58
C GLU A 42 -23.14 -4.45 -34.45
N ILE A 43 -24.06 -4.94 -33.61
CA ILE A 43 -25.34 -4.27 -33.33
C ILE A 43 -25.11 -2.92 -32.64
N LEU A 44 -24.17 -2.85 -31.70
CA LEU A 44 -23.84 -1.62 -30.97
C LEU A 44 -23.16 -0.56 -31.85
N PHE A 45 -22.52 -0.92 -32.96
CA PHE A 45 -21.94 0.03 -33.91
C PHE A 45 -22.82 0.29 -35.15
N SER A 46 -23.86 -0.51 -35.35
CA SER A 46 -24.78 -0.40 -36.47
C SER A 46 -25.84 0.72 -36.31
N PRO A 47 -26.53 1.12 -37.40
CA PRO A 47 -27.72 1.95 -37.32
C PRO A 47 -28.86 1.28 -36.54
N LEU A 48 -29.85 2.06 -36.07
CA LEU A 48 -31.02 1.53 -35.34
C LEU A 48 -31.91 0.59 -36.17
N LYS A 49 -31.69 0.53 -37.49
CA LYS A 49 -32.38 -0.38 -38.40
C LYS A 49 -31.34 -1.06 -39.29
N ILE A 50 -31.28 -2.38 -39.24
CA ILE A 50 -30.30 -3.22 -39.94
C ILE A 50 -31.06 -4.22 -40.82
N SER A 51 -30.52 -4.57 -42.00
CA SER A 51 -31.08 -5.68 -42.79
C SER A 51 -30.53 -7.00 -42.24
N LEU A 52 -31.42 -7.93 -41.91
CA LEU A 52 -31.09 -9.24 -41.35
C LEU A 52 -30.18 -10.03 -42.29
N LYS A 53 -30.51 -10.08 -43.58
CA LYS A 53 -29.65 -10.71 -44.61
C LYS A 53 -28.26 -10.08 -44.72
N LYS A 54 -28.12 -8.78 -44.47
CA LYS A 54 -26.80 -8.13 -44.46
C LYS A 54 -26.02 -8.52 -43.22
N LEU A 55 -26.67 -8.49 -42.05
CA LEU A 55 -26.08 -8.85 -40.78
C LEU A 55 -25.56 -10.30 -40.79
N ILE A 56 -26.38 -11.24 -41.27
CA ILE A 56 -25.99 -12.66 -41.39
C ILE A 56 -24.73 -12.83 -42.24
N LYS A 57 -24.60 -12.06 -43.33
CA LYS A 57 -23.43 -12.13 -44.23
C LYS A 57 -22.15 -11.52 -43.63
N THR A 58 -22.25 -10.76 -42.54
CA THR A 58 -21.09 -10.15 -41.88
C THR A 58 -20.26 -11.18 -41.12
N PHE A 59 -20.89 -12.24 -40.62
CA PHE A 59 -20.25 -13.24 -39.77
C PHE A 59 -19.93 -14.52 -40.55
N ASP A 60 -18.81 -15.15 -40.21
CA ASP A 60 -18.42 -16.48 -40.71
C ASP A 60 -19.01 -17.57 -39.79
N ALA A 61 -20.34 -17.62 -39.72
CA ALA A 61 -21.10 -18.54 -38.87
C ALA A 61 -22.36 -19.04 -39.58
N GLU A 62 -22.94 -20.15 -39.10
CA GLU A 62 -24.20 -20.65 -39.66
C GLU A 62 -25.35 -19.68 -39.37
N GLU A 63 -26.27 -19.51 -40.33
CA GLU A 63 -27.43 -18.63 -40.18
C GLU A 63 -28.27 -18.99 -38.95
N SER A 64 -28.37 -20.28 -38.62
CA SER A 64 -29.05 -20.76 -37.41
C SER A 64 -28.41 -20.26 -36.12
N ASP A 65 -27.08 -20.17 -36.06
CA ASP A 65 -26.36 -19.72 -34.87
C ASP A 65 -26.55 -18.21 -34.68
N ILE A 66 -26.48 -17.45 -35.77
CA ILE A 66 -26.71 -15.99 -35.76
C ILE A 66 -28.16 -15.70 -35.33
N LEU A 67 -29.14 -16.40 -35.89
CA LEU A 67 -30.55 -16.25 -35.50
C LEU A 67 -30.78 -16.63 -34.03
N ALA A 68 -30.12 -17.68 -33.54
CA ALA A 68 -30.18 -18.05 -32.12
C ALA A 68 -29.67 -16.92 -31.21
N THR A 69 -28.55 -16.29 -31.56
CA THR A 69 -28.04 -15.10 -30.85
C THR A 69 -29.02 -13.92 -30.92
N LEU A 70 -29.58 -13.62 -32.10
CA LEU A 70 -30.53 -12.52 -32.25
C LEU A 70 -31.81 -12.74 -31.43
N HIS A 71 -32.29 -13.98 -31.31
CA HIS A 71 -33.41 -14.30 -30.44
C HIS A 71 -33.07 -14.12 -28.96
N LYS A 72 -31.85 -14.48 -28.51
CA LYS A 72 -31.39 -14.12 -27.15
C LYS A 72 -31.44 -12.59 -26.94
N PHE A 73 -31.08 -11.81 -27.96
CA PHE A 73 -31.12 -10.34 -27.89
C PHE A 73 -32.53 -9.76 -27.94
N GLU A 74 -33.48 -10.47 -28.52
CA GLU A 74 -34.89 -10.13 -28.48
C GLU A 74 -35.49 -10.37 -27.08
N GLU A 75 -35.12 -11.46 -26.39
CA GLU A 75 -35.58 -11.78 -25.01
C GLU A 75 -35.21 -10.72 -23.96
N ILE A 76 -34.11 -10.01 -24.20
CA ILE A 76 -33.60 -8.91 -23.38
C ILE A 76 -34.04 -7.53 -23.87
N GLU A 77 -34.89 -7.47 -24.91
CA GLU A 77 -35.43 -6.25 -25.50
C GLU A 77 -34.36 -5.32 -26.09
N LEU A 78 -33.18 -5.86 -26.42
CA LEU A 78 -32.12 -5.11 -27.12
C LEU A 78 -32.52 -4.83 -28.57
N LEU A 79 -33.23 -5.75 -29.20
CA LEU A 79 -33.72 -5.61 -30.56
C LEU A 79 -35.07 -6.29 -30.77
N SER A 80 -35.70 -6.01 -31.90
CA SER A 80 -36.83 -6.77 -32.44
C SER A 80 -36.61 -7.12 -33.90
N ILE A 81 -37.13 -8.27 -34.34
CA ILE A 81 -36.99 -8.75 -35.72
C ILE A 81 -38.35 -8.68 -36.43
N GLU A 82 -38.42 -7.90 -37.51
CA GLU A 82 -39.62 -7.79 -38.35
C GLU A 82 -39.27 -8.05 -39.82
N GLY A 83 -39.54 -9.27 -40.28
CA GLY A 83 -39.20 -9.70 -41.64
C GLY A 83 -37.69 -9.68 -41.86
N ASP A 84 -37.21 -8.88 -42.83
CA ASP A 84 -35.78 -8.70 -43.10
C ASP A 84 -35.16 -7.54 -42.30
N ASN A 85 -35.87 -6.93 -41.36
CA ASN A 85 -35.35 -5.79 -40.59
C ASN A 85 -35.11 -6.18 -39.12
N VAL A 86 -33.96 -5.79 -38.60
CA VAL A 86 -33.62 -5.82 -37.18
C VAL A 86 -33.68 -4.37 -36.67
N PHE A 87 -34.52 -4.11 -35.68
CA PHE A 87 -34.68 -2.80 -35.05
C PHE A 87 -34.03 -2.79 -33.68
N VAL A 88 -33.08 -1.88 -33.44
CA VAL A 88 -32.32 -1.81 -32.19
C VAL A 88 -33.00 -0.85 -31.21
N ASN A 89 -33.23 -1.30 -29.98
CA ASN A 89 -33.74 -0.47 -28.91
C ASN A 89 -32.64 0.51 -28.43
N LYS A 90 -32.91 1.81 -28.55
CA LYS A 90 -31.93 2.86 -28.23
C LYS A 90 -31.54 2.90 -26.75
N GLU A 91 -32.44 2.58 -25.83
CA GLU A 91 -32.16 2.61 -24.39
C GLU A 91 -31.32 1.39 -24.00
N MET A 92 -31.73 0.20 -24.45
CA MET A 92 -30.96 -1.03 -24.20
C MET A 92 -29.61 -1.01 -24.89
N ARG A 93 -29.48 -0.39 -26.07
CA ARG A 93 -28.18 -0.16 -26.72
C ARG A 93 -27.22 0.59 -25.80
N LYS A 94 -27.67 1.66 -25.14
CA LYS A 94 -26.83 2.41 -24.18
C LYS A 94 -26.44 1.57 -22.98
N TYR A 95 -27.34 0.75 -22.48
CA TYR A 95 -27.03 -0.21 -21.41
C TYR A 95 -25.89 -1.13 -21.87
N TYR A 96 -26.03 -1.76 -23.04
CA TYR A 96 -25.04 -2.69 -23.57
C TYR A 96 -23.73 -2.04 -24.03
N GLU A 97 -23.74 -0.78 -24.51
CA GLU A 97 -22.51 0.01 -24.72
C GLU A 97 -21.66 0.08 -23.45
N SER A 98 -22.29 0.16 -22.27
CA SER A 98 -21.59 0.17 -20.98
C SER A 98 -21.20 -1.22 -20.45
N GLN A 99 -21.84 -2.28 -20.91
CA GLN A 99 -21.57 -3.65 -20.44
C GLN A 99 -20.63 -4.42 -21.37
N ALA A 100 -20.63 -4.13 -22.67
CA ALA A 100 -19.82 -4.81 -23.67
C ALA A 100 -18.32 -4.68 -23.40
N VAL A 101 -17.89 -3.57 -22.77
CA VAL A 101 -16.50 -3.37 -22.32
C VAL A 101 -16.00 -4.49 -21.40
N LYS A 102 -16.89 -5.16 -20.65
CA LYS A 102 -16.53 -6.27 -19.77
C LYS A 102 -16.02 -7.51 -20.51
N PHE A 103 -16.25 -7.57 -21.83
CA PHE A 103 -15.83 -8.63 -22.74
C PHE A 103 -14.67 -8.19 -23.65
N GLU A 104 -13.96 -7.12 -23.32
CA GLU A 104 -12.70 -6.76 -24.00
C GLU A 104 -11.54 -7.59 -23.42
N GLU A 105 -10.58 -8.02 -24.26
CA GLU A 105 -9.47 -8.89 -23.80
C GLU A 105 -8.56 -8.18 -22.79
N ASP A 106 -8.44 -6.86 -22.87
CA ASP A 106 -7.68 -5.99 -21.97
C ASP A 106 -8.57 -5.28 -20.94
N PHE A 107 -9.82 -5.73 -20.75
CA PHE A 107 -10.74 -5.12 -19.80
C PHE A 107 -10.15 -5.05 -18.39
N VAL A 108 -10.20 -3.85 -17.83
CA VAL A 108 -9.91 -3.59 -16.43
C VAL A 108 -11.07 -2.79 -15.82
N PRO A 109 -11.61 -3.21 -14.67
CA PRO A 109 -12.66 -2.47 -13.99
C PRO A 109 -12.04 -1.27 -13.26
N ASP A 110 -11.74 -0.21 -14.01
CA ASP A 110 -11.08 1.00 -13.53
C ASP A 110 -12.07 2.04 -12.98
N MET A 111 -11.54 3.18 -12.57
CA MET A 111 -12.38 4.30 -12.07
C MET A 111 -13.36 4.84 -13.11
N ASP A 112 -13.05 4.80 -14.41
CA ASP A 112 -13.95 5.29 -15.46
C ASP A 112 -15.12 4.28 -15.65
N PHE A 113 -14.86 2.98 -15.52
CA PHE A 113 -15.89 1.94 -15.43
C PHE A 113 -16.79 2.14 -14.21
N LEU A 114 -16.22 2.36 -13.02
CA LEU A 114 -17.00 2.62 -11.81
C LEU A 114 -17.85 3.90 -11.94
N GLN A 115 -17.30 4.96 -12.54
CA GLN A 115 -18.07 6.18 -12.80
C GLN A 115 -19.28 5.90 -13.71
N ASN A 116 -19.12 5.06 -14.73
CA ASN A 116 -20.21 4.67 -15.62
C ASN A 116 -21.23 3.77 -14.91
N LEU A 117 -20.80 2.87 -14.03
CA LEU A 117 -21.70 2.06 -13.19
C LEU A 117 -22.65 2.93 -12.37
N LEU A 118 -22.13 4.01 -11.75
CA LEU A 118 -22.95 4.92 -10.93
C LEU A 118 -24.04 5.64 -11.73
N LYS A 119 -23.90 5.79 -13.05
CA LYS A 119 -24.93 6.41 -13.91
C LYS A 119 -26.21 5.57 -14.03
N LYS A 120 -26.16 4.28 -13.66
CA LYS A 120 -27.36 3.42 -13.60
C LYS A 120 -28.34 3.85 -12.50
N VAL A 121 -27.82 4.52 -11.47
CA VAL A 121 -28.60 4.91 -10.30
C VAL A 121 -29.10 6.35 -10.49
N PRO A 122 -30.35 6.66 -10.15
CA PRO A 122 -30.84 8.04 -10.16
C PRO A 122 -29.92 8.96 -9.36
N ILE A 123 -29.52 10.08 -9.97
CA ILE A 123 -28.49 10.97 -9.42
C ILE A 123 -28.79 11.47 -8.00
N GLY A 124 -30.07 11.58 -7.62
CA GLY A 124 -30.50 12.00 -6.29
C GLY A 124 -30.27 10.96 -5.17
N ASN A 125 -30.09 9.68 -5.52
CA ASN A 125 -29.89 8.60 -4.55
C ASN A 125 -28.41 8.43 -4.18
N LEU A 126 -27.48 8.73 -5.10
CA LEU A 126 -26.04 8.62 -4.87
C LEU A 126 -25.56 9.40 -3.63
N PRO A 127 -25.96 10.68 -3.40
CA PRO A 127 -25.55 11.38 -2.19
C PRO A 127 -25.97 10.71 -0.88
N LEU A 128 -27.15 10.06 -0.89
CA LEU A 128 -27.64 9.30 0.26
C LEU A 128 -26.84 8.01 0.46
N TRP A 129 -26.67 7.24 -0.62
CA TRP A 129 -25.92 5.97 -0.60
C TRP A 129 -24.52 6.14 -0.05
N TYR A 130 -23.83 7.21 -0.42
CA TYR A 130 -22.44 7.45 -0.05
C TYR A 130 -22.27 8.50 1.04
N SER A 131 -23.37 8.99 1.62
CA SER A 131 -23.38 10.03 2.67
C SER A 131 -22.54 11.26 2.29
N ILE A 132 -22.55 11.68 1.02
CA ILE A 132 -21.89 12.91 0.55
C ILE A 132 -22.90 14.06 0.51
N PRO A 133 -22.46 15.33 0.58
CA PRO A 133 -23.37 16.47 0.52
C PRO A 133 -24.21 16.47 -0.76
N ARG A 134 -25.52 16.73 -0.65
CA ARG A 134 -26.40 16.87 -1.83
C ARG A 134 -26.04 18.07 -2.71
N THR A 135 -25.31 19.04 -2.16
CA THR A 135 -24.80 20.23 -2.85
C THR A 135 -23.46 19.98 -3.56
N SER A 136 -22.98 18.73 -3.62
CA SER A 136 -21.72 18.41 -4.30
C SER A 136 -21.85 18.71 -5.79
N ASN A 137 -20.99 19.59 -6.30
CA ASN A 137 -20.95 19.94 -7.73
C ASN A 137 -20.48 18.77 -8.60
N ASN A 138 -19.70 17.85 -8.01
CA ASN A 138 -19.24 16.62 -8.65
C ASN A 138 -19.32 15.44 -7.67
N ILE A 139 -20.34 14.61 -7.83
CA ILE A 139 -20.56 13.42 -6.97
C ILE A 139 -19.36 12.49 -7.01
N PHE A 140 -18.78 12.24 -8.18
CA PHE A 140 -17.70 11.26 -8.33
C PHE A 140 -16.41 11.73 -7.66
N GLU A 141 -16.04 13.01 -7.83
CA GLU A 141 -14.89 13.58 -7.11
C GLU A 141 -15.09 13.54 -5.59
N SER A 142 -16.31 13.82 -5.10
CA SER A 142 -16.62 13.69 -3.66
C SER A 142 -16.51 12.25 -3.15
N LEU A 143 -16.79 11.24 -3.98
CA LEU A 143 -16.55 9.83 -3.62
C LEU A 143 -15.06 9.53 -3.52
N ILE A 144 -14.27 10.03 -4.47
CA ILE A 144 -12.82 9.87 -4.46
C ILE A 144 -12.24 10.48 -3.19
N GLU A 145 -12.50 11.76 -2.94
CA GLU A 145 -11.98 12.46 -1.76
C GLU A 145 -12.35 11.78 -0.45
N LYS A 146 -13.59 11.27 -0.36
CA LYS A 146 -14.11 10.69 0.88
C LYS A 146 -13.63 9.25 1.12
N TYR A 147 -13.51 8.45 0.06
CA TYR A 147 -13.35 6.99 0.20
C TYR A 147 -12.13 6.41 -0.51
N LEU A 148 -11.65 7.02 -1.61
CA LEU A 148 -10.65 6.39 -2.49
C LEU A 148 -9.33 7.16 -2.58
N LEU A 149 -9.27 8.39 -2.04
CA LEU A 149 -8.16 9.32 -2.26
C LEU A 149 -6.79 8.72 -1.94
N THR A 150 -6.70 7.96 -0.85
CA THR A 150 -5.47 7.25 -0.48
C THR A 150 -5.78 5.79 -0.17
N PRO A 151 -4.81 4.87 -0.30
CA PRO A 151 -5.00 3.47 0.09
C PRO A 151 -5.44 3.31 1.54
N GLN A 152 -4.96 4.15 2.46
CA GLN A 152 -5.36 4.13 3.87
C GLN A 152 -6.82 4.57 4.04
N THR A 153 -7.27 5.57 3.27
CA THR A 153 -8.67 6.00 3.26
C THR A 153 -9.58 4.88 2.79
N PHE A 154 -9.19 4.20 1.71
CA PHE A 154 -9.97 3.07 1.19
C PHE A 154 -9.92 1.85 2.11
N HIS A 155 -8.76 1.54 2.70
CA HIS A 155 -8.66 0.46 3.69
C HIS A 155 -9.58 0.70 4.89
N ARG A 156 -9.61 1.94 5.42
CA ARG A 156 -10.56 2.30 6.48
C ARG A 156 -12.01 2.18 6.01
N TYR A 157 -12.31 2.57 4.77
CA TYR A 157 -13.64 2.35 4.19
C TYR A 157 -14.02 0.87 4.19
N LEU A 158 -13.11 -0.02 3.75
CA LEU A 158 -13.32 -1.47 3.78
C LEU A 158 -13.60 -2.00 5.21
N LEU A 159 -12.89 -1.49 6.22
CA LEU A 159 -13.10 -1.88 7.63
C LEU A 159 -14.43 -1.35 8.21
N GLU A 160 -14.97 -0.27 7.64
CA GLU A 160 -16.25 0.32 8.04
C GLU A 160 -17.44 -0.29 7.27
N LEU A 161 -17.20 -1.15 6.26
CA LEU A 161 -18.28 -1.83 5.53
C LEU A 161 -18.98 -2.85 6.42
N ASP A 162 -20.30 -2.71 6.48
CA ASP A 162 -21.19 -3.58 7.25
C ASP A 162 -22.22 -4.17 6.29
N PHE A 163 -21.96 -5.41 5.84
CA PHE A 163 -22.87 -6.14 4.97
C PHE A 163 -23.93 -6.84 5.81
N VAL A 164 -25.19 -6.77 5.37
CA VAL A 164 -26.31 -7.46 6.06
C VAL A 164 -26.13 -8.98 6.01
N ASP A 165 -25.49 -9.49 4.96
CA ASP A 165 -25.20 -10.90 4.78
C ASP A 165 -23.69 -11.15 4.85
N ASP A 166 -23.28 -11.97 5.83
CA ASP A 166 -21.88 -12.31 6.08
C ASP A 166 -21.20 -12.99 4.88
N LYS A 167 -21.97 -13.62 3.98
CA LYS A 167 -21.41 -14.21 2.75
C LYS A 167 -20.68 -13.17 1.89
N LEU A 168 -21.15 -11.92 1.85
CA LEU A 168 -20.48 -10.84 1.12
C LEU A 168 -19.08 -10.55 1.67
N THR A 169 -18.95 -10.49 2.99
CA THR A 169 -17.66 -10.32 3.68
C THR A 169 -16.71 -11.48 3.37
N HIS A 170 -17.24 -12.71 3.35
CA HIS A 170 -16.43 -13.90 3.03
C HIS A 170 -16.03 -13.97 1.55
N ILE A 171 -16.91 -13.58 0.62
CA ILE A 171 -16.58 -13.45 -0.82
C ILE A 171 -15.46 -12.42 -1.00
N LEU A 172 -15.59 -11.24 -0.37
CA LEU A 172 -14.56 -10.19 -0.42
C LEU A 172 -13.21 -10.71 0.06
N HIS A 173 -13.21 -11.40 1.20
CA HIS A 173 -12.02 -12.01 1.77
C HIS A 173 -11.38 -13.02 0.79
N ASP A 174 -12.16 -13.92 0.19
CA ASP A 174 -11.63 -14.92 -0.75
C ASP A 174 -11.00 -14.28 -1.99
N VAL A 175 -11.66 -13.28 -2.57
CA VAL A 175 -11.15 -12.56 -3.75
C VAL A 175 -9.82 -11.88 -3.42
N TYR A 176 -9.70 -11.27 -2.25
CA TYR A 176 -8.50 -10.53 -1.84
C TYR A 176 -7.32 -11.46 -1.49
N HIS A 177 -7.58 -12.75 -1.22
CA HIS A 177 -6.55 -13.76 -0.97
C HIS A 177 -6.28 -14.67 -2.18
N ALA A 178 -7.05 -14.53 -3.26
CA ALA A 178 -6.87 -15.30 -4.48
C ALA A 178 -5.56 -14.93 -5.21
N PRO A 179 -4.98 -15.85 -6.00
CA PRO A 179 -3.91 -15.51 -6.94
C PRO A 179 -4.34 -14.35 -7.85
N ASP A 180 -3.45 -13.36 -8.02
CA ASP A 180 -3.69 -12.13 -8.78
C ASP A 180 -4.95 -11.35 -8.41
N PHE A 181 -5.52 -11.61 -7.23
CA PHE A 181 -6.78 -11.05 -6.75
C PHE A 181 -7.97 -11.32 -7.71
N LYS A 182 -7.93 -12.46 -8.41
CA LYS A 182 -8.95 -12.89 -9.35
C LYS A 182 -9.53 -14.23 -8.95
N LEU A 183 -10.85 -14.34 -8.97
CA LEU A 183 -11.54 -15.59 -8.67
C LEU A 183 -12.68 -15.85 -9.65
N PRO A 184 -12.79 -17.07 -10.23
CA PRO A 184 -13.93 -17.42 -11.07
C PRO A 184 -15.26 -17.37 -10.32
N SER A 185 -16.29 -16.82 -10.95
CA SER A 185 -17.65 -16.78 -10.36
C SER A 185 -18.18 -18.17 -10.01
N SER A 186 -17.86 -19.19 -10.81
CA SER A 186 -18.28 -20.58 -10.56
C SER A 186 -17.77 -21.11 -9.21
N VAL A 187 -16.56 -20.72 -8.79
CA VAL A 187 -15.97 -21.14 -7.51
C VAL A 187 -16.71 -20.50 -6.34
N LEU A 188 -17.08 -19.22 -6.46
CA LEU A 188 -17.85 -18.51 -5.44
C LEU A 188 -19.27 -19.06 -5.30
N ILE A 189 -19.94 -19.29 -6.44
CA ILE A 189 -21.29 -19.84 -6.51
C ILE A 189 -21.35 -21.20 -5.80
N GLU A 190 -20.41 -22.09 -6.10
CA GLU A 190 -20.31 -23.41 -5.48
C GLU A 190 -19.97 -23.32 -3.99
N LYS A 191 -18.94 -22.54 -3.63
CA LYS A 191 -18.46 -22.43 -2.23
C LYS A 191 -19.53 -21.92 -1.27
N TYR A 192 -20.37 -20.98 -1.71
CA TYR A 192 -21.36 -20.32 -0.87
C TYR A 192 -22.80 -20.79 -1.11
N ASP A 193 -22.98 -21.84 -1.92
CA ASP A 193 -24.28 -22.41 -2.30
C ASP A 193 -25.26 -21.31 -2.74
N LEU A 194 -24.85 -20.54 -3.75
CA LEU A 194 -25.62 -19.40 -4.25
C LEU A 194 -26.44 -19.82 -5.47
N SER A 195 -27.70 -19.42 -5.51
CA SER A 195 -28.40 -19.38 -6.80
C SER A 195 -27.75 -18.34 -7.72
N ARG A 196 -27.90 -18.51 -9.03
CA ARG A 196 -27.35 -17.55 -10.00
C ARG A 196 -27.88 -16.13 -9.77
N LYS A 197 -29.17 -15.99 -9.44
CA LYS A 197 -29.78 -14.70 -9.13
C LYS A 197 -29.17 -14.05 -7.88
N GLN A 198 -29.01 -14.80 -6.79
CA GLN A 198 -28.40 -14.31 -5.56
C GLN A 198 -26.95 -13.87 -5.78
N PHE A 199 -26.20 -14.62 -6.61
CA PHE A 199 -24.84 -14.23 -6.98
C PHE A 199 -24.82 -12.85 -7.65
N GLU A 200 -25.70 -12.60 -8.63
CA GLU A 200 -25.78 -11.28 -9.29
C GLU A 200 -26.16 -10.15 -8.31
N GLU A 201 -27.10 -10.40 -7.40
CA GLU A 201 -27.49 -9.44 -6.36
C GLU A 201 -26.29 -9.09 -5.47
N TYR A 202 -25.53 -10.09 -5.05
CA TYR A 202 -24.32 -9.88 -4.25
C TYR A 202 -23.25 -9.12 -5.02
N LEU A 203 -23.02 -9.46 -6.29
CA LEU A 203 -22.03 -8.77 -7.12
C LEU A 203 -22.41 -7.32 -7.37
N LEU A 204 -23.70 -7.01 -7.55
CA LEU A 204 -24.18 -5.63 -7.63
C LEU A 204 -23.89 -4.85 -6.34
N LEU A 205 -24.15 -5.45 -5.18
CA LEU A 205 -23.83 -4.83 -3.89
C LEU A 205 -22.33 -4.57 -3.74
N LEU A 206 -21.47 -5.51 -4.14
CA LEU A 206 -20.02 -5.34 -4.11
C LEU A 206 -19.53 -4.28 -5.11
N GLU A 207 -20.10 -4.25 -6.32
CA GLU A 207 -19.78 -3.28 -7.37
C GLU A 207 -20.15 -1.87 -6.93
N PHE A 208 -21.35 -1.65 -6.39
CA PHE A 208 -21.74 -0.34 -5.87
C PHE A 208 -21.03 0.03 -4.58
N ASN A 209 -20.57 -0.93 -3.76
CA ASN A 209 -19.65 -0.60 -2.66
C ASN A 209 -18.22 -0.36 -3.16
N LEU A 210 -17.97 -0.35 -4.47
CA LEU A 210 -16.66 -0.09 -5.06
C LEU A 210 -15.57 -1.04 -4.55
N VAL A 211 -15.93 -2.30 -4.22
CA VAL A 211 -14.99 -3.27 -3.64
C VAL A 211 -14.59 -4.39 -4.61
N CYS A 212 -15.54 -4.95 -5.35
CA CYS A 212 -15.30 -6.00 -6.33
C CYS A 212 -16.17 -5.77 -7.56
N CYS A 213 -15.66 -6.16 -8.73
CA CYS A 213 -16.29 -6.02 -10.02
C CYS A 213 -16.35 -7.37 -10.72
N LEU A 214 -17.42 -7.58 -11.49
CA LEU A 214 -17.57 -8.73 -12.38
C LEU A 214 -17.09 -8.35 -13.78
N GLY A 215 -16.11 -9.09 -14.30
CA GLY A 215 -15.64 -9.02 -15.69
C GLY A 215 -15.59 -10.40 -16.34
N TYR A 216 -15.16 -10.45 -17.61
CA TYR A 216 -15.04 -11.70 -18.37
C TYR A 216 -13.64 -11.85 -18.94
N GLU A 217 -13.10 -13.06 -18.85
CA GLU A 217 -11.84 -13.44 -19.48
C GLU A 217 -12.10 -14.51 -20.55
N LYS A 218 -11.50 -14.31 -21.72
CA LYS A 218 -11.61 -15.27 -22.82
C LYS A 218 -10.70 -16.46 -22.53
N VAL A 219 -11.30 -17.64 -22.34
CA VAL A 219 -10.57 -18.89 -22.11
C VAL A 219 -11.02 -19.89 -23.18
N GLY A 220 -10.17 -20.04 -24.21
CA GLY A 220 -10.54 -20.80 -25.41
C GLY A 220 -11.64 -20.09 -26.20
N GLY A 221 -12.70 -20.81 -26.58
CA GLY A 221 -13.85 -20.29 -27.31
C GLY A 221 -14.99 -19.73 -26.44
N HIS A 222 -14.75 -19.52 -25.15
CA HIS A 222 -15.78 -19.11 -24.19
C HIS A 222 -15.33 -17.96 -23.30
N TRP A 223 -16.31 -17.19 -22.83
CA TRP A 223 -16.12 -16.16 -21.82
C TRP A 223 -16.31 -16.75 -20.43
N LYS A 224 -15.31 -16.57 -19.57
CA LYS A 224 -15.34 -17.02 -18.20
C LYS A 224 -15.48 -15.82 -17.28
N GLU A 225 -16.46 -15.87 -16.41
CA GLU A 225 -16.70 -14.80 -15.44
C GLU A 225 -15.66 -14.80 -14.32
N ILE A 226 -15.11 -13.62 -14.06
CA ILE A 226 -14.08 -13.38 -13.06
C ILE A 226 -14.50 -12.22 -12.15
N VAL A 227 -14.38 -12.45 -10.85
CA VAL A 227 -14.55 -11.44 -9.81
C VAL A 227 -13.16 -10.94 -9.39
N THR A 228 -12.98 -9.62 -9.39
CA THR A 228 -11.72 -8.94 -9.07
C THR A 228 -12.02 -7.63 -8.33
N PRO A 229 -11.12 -7.11 -7.48
CA PRO A 229 -11.20 -5.72 -7.07
C PRO A 229 -11.10 -4.77 -8.27
N PHE A 230 -11.54 -3.53 -8.08
CA PHE A 230 -11.31 -2.50 -9.10
C PHE A 230 -9.81 -2.28 -9.33
N HIS A 231 -9.48 -1.80 -10.53
CA HIS A 231 -8.14 -1.85 -11.09
C HIS A 231 -7.07 -1.20 -10.20
N GLU A 232 -7.30 0.03 -9.75
CA GLU A 232 -6.31 0.82 -9.04
C GLU A 232 -6.02 0.24 -7.65
N TRP A 233 -7.05 -0.29 -6.97
CA TRP A 233 -6.83 -1.02 -5.72
C TRP A 233 -6.09 -2.33 -5.94
N ARG A 234 -6.41 -3.07 -7.00
CA ARG A 234 -5.67 -4.29 -7.35
C ARG A 234 -4.20 -4.00 -7.67
N GLU A 235 -3.91 -2.93 -8.41
CA GLU A 235 -2.53 -2.49 -8.67
C GLU A 235 -1.79 -2.19 -7.37
N TYR A 236 -2.42 -1.47 -6.44
CA TYR A 236 -1.86 -1.20 -5.12
C TYR A 236 -1.59 -2.48 -4.33
N LEU A 237 -2.55 -3.40 -4.24
CA LEU A 237 -2.38 -4.68 -3.55
C LEU A 237 -1.26 -5.53 -4.19
N THR A 238 -1.17 -5.52 -5.51
CA THR A 238 -0.12 -6.21 -6.28
C THR A 238 1.25 -5.62 -5.96
N PHE A 239 1.37 -4.29 -5.92
CA PHE A 239 2.58 -3.61 -5.49
C PHE A 239 2.97 -4.01 -4.07
N VAL A 240 2.04 -3.98 -3.11
CA VAL A 240 2.30 -4.39 -1.72
C VAL A 240 2.82 -5.82 -1.65
N LYS A 241 2.17 -6.76 -2.35
CA LYS A 241 2.56 -8.18 -2.40
C LYS A 241 3.94 -8.40 -3.03
N ASN A 242 4.24 -7.70 -4.12
CA ASN A 242 5.48 -7.87 -4.88
C ASN A 242 6.68 -7.15 -4.24
N THR A 243 6.42 -6.18 -3.36
CA THR A 243 7.47 -5.42 -2.66
C THR A 243 7.71 -5.90 -1.23
N VAL A 244 7.07 -6.98 -0.78
CA VAL A 244 7.39 -7.57 0.53
C VAL A 244 8.88 -7.98 0.53
N PRO A 245 9.69 -7.46 1.47
CA PRO A 245 11.10 -7.82 1.53
C PRO A 245 11.29 -9.32 1.74
N THR A 246 12.29 -9.91 1.10
CA THR A 246 12.57 -11.35 1.25
C THR A 246 13.61 -11.55 2.35
N PRO A 247 13.37 -12.44 3.32
CA PRO A 247 14.35 -12.74 4.35
C PRO A 247 15.58 -13.44 3.76
N ILE A 248 16.77 -13.12 4.28
CA ILE A 248 18.01 -13.83 3.96
C ILE A 248 17.89 -15.25 4.52
N LYS A 249 17.92 -16.25 3.62
CA LYS A 249 17.64 -17.66 3.93
C LYS A 249 18.55 -18.25 5.01
N ASP A 250 19.84 -17.89 4.97
CA ASP A 250 20.83 -18.35 5.94
C ASP A 250 21.44 -17.16 6.67
N PRO A 251 20.91 -16.82 7.87
CA PRO A 251 21.42 -15.74 8.70
C PRO A 251 22.89 -15.91 9.11
N SER A 252 23.44 -17.12 9.10
CA SER A 252 24.84 -17.36 9.51
C SER A 252 25.86 -16.80 8.52
N LEU A 253 25.44 -16.52 7.28
CA LEU A 253 26.27 -15.90 6.25
C LEU A 253 26.31 -14.37 6.37
N VAL A 254 25.47 -13.77 7.20
CA VAL A 254 25.50 -12.34 7.47
C VAL A 254 26.68 -12.03 8.37
N VAL A 255 27.53 -11.09 7.94
CA VAL A 255 28.59 -10.54 8.77
C VAL A 255 28.02 -9.35 9.52
N PRO A 256 27.71 -9.45 10.83
CA PRO A 256 27.13 -8.35 11.56
C PRO A 256 28.16 -7.23 11.74
N ALA A 257 27.71 -5.98 11.67
CA ALA A 257 28.55 -4.81 11.87
C ALA A 257 28.99 -4.67 13.34
N ARG A 258 28.21 -5.22 14.27
CA ARG A 258 28.44 -5.26 15.70
C ARG A 258 28.04 -6.62 16.26
N SER A 259 28.77 -7.10 17.26
CA SER A 259 28.53 -8.39 17.89
C SER A 259 27.39 -8.37 18.91
N GLN A 260 26.98 -7.19 19.39
CA GLN A 260 25.96 -7.04 20.43
C GLN A 260 24.92 -5.96 20.10
N ASP A 261 23.67 -6.22 20.50
CA ASP A 261 22.63 -5.20 20.59
C ASP A 261 23.10 -4.06 21.50
N PHE A 262 22.60 -2.84 21.30
CA PHE A 262 22.97 -1.66 22.10
C PHE A 262 24.46 -1.31 22.14
N SER A 263 25.27 -1.82 21.21
CA SER A 263 26.71 -1.52 21.16
C SER A 263 27.00 -0.01 21.23
N TYR A 264 26.24 0.80 20.51
CA TYR A 264 26.39 2.26 20.53
C TYR A 264 26.11 2.87 21.91
N VAL A 265 25.03 2.46 22.57
CA VAL A 265 24.67 2.92 23.94
C VAL A 265 25.71 2.48 24.96
N THR A 266 26.25 1.28 24.78
CA THR A 266 27.32 0.72 25.60
C THR A 266 28.61 1.53 25.45
N ASP A 267 28.98 1.90 24.22
CA ASP A 267 30.15 2.71 23.96
C ASP A 267 30.04 4.11 24.60
N LEU A 268 28.88 4.77 24.46
CA LEU A 268 28.57 6.04 25.14
C LEU A 268 28.70 5.91 26.66
N THR A 269 28.18 4.81 27.21
CA THR A 269 28.28 4.50 28.65
C THR A 269 29.73 4.37 29.09
N MET A 270 30.55 3.64 28.33
CA MET A 270 31.96 3.45 28.66
C MET A 270 32.73 4.77 28.68
N ILE A 271 32.51 5.64 27.70
CA ILE A 271 33.16 6.97 27.63
C ILE A 271 32.76 7.81 28.85
N LEU A 272 31.47 7.89 29.18
CA LEU A 272 31.00 8.65 30.33
C LEU A 272 31.54 8.11 31.66
N GLN A 273 31.55 6.78 31.83
CA GLN A 273 32.09 6.16 33.05
C GLN A 273 33.59 6.43 33.22
N TYR A 274 34.35 6.42 32.13
CA TYR A 274 35.76 6.77 32.17
C TYR A 274 35.95 8.26 32.50
N ALA A 275 35.25 9.16 31.80
CA ALA A 275 35.30 10.60 32.01
C ALA A 275 34.92 11.02 33.44
N LYS A 276 33.98 10.29 34.07
CA LYS A 276 33.59 10.50 35.48
C LYS A 276 34.70 10.16 36.47
N LYS A 277 35.55 9.18 36.16
CA LYS A 277 36.70 8.80 37.01
C LYS A 277 37.90 9.71 36.77
N LYS A 278 38.15 10.07 35.52
CA LYS A 278 39.28 10.87 35.08
C LYS A 278 38.90 11.66 33.83
N PRO A 279 39.06 13.00 33.82
CA PRO A 279 38.83 13.79 32.62
C PRO A 279 39.70 13.30 31.45
N ILE A 280 39.10 13.15 30.26
CA ILE A 280 39.78 12.61 29.07
C ILE A 280 40.42 13.77 28.32
N SER A 281 41.72 13.72 28.04
CA SER A 281 42.35 14.78 27.25
C SER A 281 42.04 14.58 25.76
N ILE A 282 41.63 15.65 25.10
CA ILE A 282 41.18 15.68 23.71
C ILE A 282 42.11 16.61 22.92
N LYS A 283 42.48 16.21 21.71
CA LYS A 283 43.12 17.13 20.74
C LYS A 283 42.14 17.56 19.67
N TYR A 284 42.10 18.86 19.39
CA TYR A 284 41.13 19.48 18.48
C TYR A 284 41.84 20.19 17.32
N ASN A 285 41.31 20.10 16.09
CA ASN A 285 41.79 20.89 14.93
C ASN A 285 40.96 22.15 14.65
N GLY A 286 40.08 22.56 15.56
CA GLY A 286 39.14 23.67 15.36
C GLY A 286 37.79 23.26 14.78
N LYS A 287 37.64 22.05 14.21
CA LYS A 287 36.36 21.53 13.69
C LYS A 287 35.96 20.17 14.25
N GLN A 288 36.92 19.30 14.56
CA GLN A 288 36.70 17.93 15.00
C GLN A 288 37.76 17.49 16.02
N ILE A 289 37.42 16.48 16.81
CA ILE A 289 38.38 15.79 17.68
C ILE A 289 39.25 14.91 16.78
N ILE A 290 40.55 15.06 16.90
CA ILE A 290 41.52 14.29 16.11
C ILE A 290 42.02 13.08 16.89
N ASP A 291 42.13 13.21 18.22
CA ASP A 291 42.85 12.26 19.05
C ASP A 291 42.46 12.39 20.53
N LEU A 292 42.64 11.31 21.30
CA LEU A 292 42.51 11.29 22.76
C LEU A 292 43.86 10.97 23.41
N ASP A 293 43.97 11.07 24.73
CA ASP A 293 45.16 10.53 25.41
C ASP A 293 45.33 9.03 25.20
N LYS A 294 46.60 8.58 25.14
CA LYS A 294 46.97 7.20 24.83
C LYS A 294 46.34 6.18 25.79
N ASP A 295 46.17 6.55 27.06
CA ASP A 295 45.59 5.67 28.08
C ASP A 295 44.09 5.44 27.81
N ALA A 296 43.35 6.53 27.52
CA ALA A 296 41.94 6.45 27.15
C ALA A 296 41.73 5.65 25.85
N MET A 297 42.56 5.89 24.83
CA MET A 297 42.50 5.13 23.57
C MET A 297 42.73 3.63 23.78
N ALA A 298 43.77 3.27 24.52
CA ALA A 298 44.06 1.87 24.83
C ALA A 298 42.92 1.21 25.63
N PHE A 299 42.35 1.94 26.60
CA PHE A 299 41.21 1.46 27.38
C PHE A 299 40.01 1.18 26.48
N PHE A 300 39.56 2.13 25.66
CA PHE A 300 38.38 1.96 24.82
C PHE A 300 38.59 0.89 23.76
N ALA A 301 39.75 0.84 23.10
CA ALA A 301 40.03 -0.18 22.10
C ALA A 301 40.07 -1.60 22.69
N SER A 302 40.39 -1.75 23.98
CA SER A 302 40.35 -3.05 24.68
C SER A 302 38.95 -3.48 25.13
N LYS A 303 37.96 -2.57 25.13
CA LYS A 303 36.61 -2.80 25.69
C LYS A 303 35.48 -2.68 24.67
N MET A 304 35.65 -1.86 23.64
CA MET A 304 34.71 -1.71 22.52
C MET A 304 35.08 -2.74 21.45
N GLY A 305 34.77 -4.01 21.73
CA GLY A 305 35.38 -5.22 21.13
C GLY A 305 35.27 -5.41 19.62
N ASP A 306 34.53 -4.57 18.89
CA ASP A 306 34.31 -4.71 17.44
C ASP A 306 35.08 -3.69 16.59
N VAL A 307 35.87 -2.79 17.19
CA VAL A 307 36.74 -1.84 16.47
C VAL A 307 38.19 -2.13 16.82
N LYS A 308 39.02 -2.55 15.86
CA LYS A 308 40.42 -2.90 16.14
C LYS A 308 41.24 -1.62 16.36
N SER A 309 42.11 -1.62 17.36
CA SER A 309 43.03 -0.51 17.68
C SER A 309 43.99 -0.14 16.54
N SER A 310 44.12 -0.99 15.52
CA SER A 310 44.95 -0.80 14.34
C SER A 310 44.24 -0.10 13.17
N ASP A 311 42.93 0.11 13.26
CA ASP A 311 42.18 0.79 12.21
C ASP A 311 42.41 2.32 12.33
N THR A 312 42.78 2.94 11.22
CA THR A 312 42.75 4.41 11.03
C THR A 312 41.40 5.05 11.37
N ASN A 313 40.36 4.24 11.58
CA ASN A 313 38.97 4.62 11.82
C ASN A 313 38.54 4.63 13.31
N PHE A 314 39.41 4.28 14.28
CA PHE A 314 38.97 4.27 15.69
C PHE A 314 38.61 5.69 16.19
N SER A 315 39.40 6.69 15.81
CA SER A 315 39.07 8.11 16.09
C SER A 315 37.77 8.55 15.41
N ASP A 316 37.51 8.06 14.19
CA ASP A 316 36.28 8.34 13.43
C ASP A 316 35.03 7.74 14.09
N HIS A 317 35.19 6.68 14.89
CA HIS A 317 34.10 6.11 15.71
C HIS A 317 33.89 6.88 17.02
N ILE A 318 34.95 7.26 17.72
CA ILE A 318 34.84 7.94 19.02
C ILE A 318 34.37 9.40 18.88
N TYR A 319 34.78 10.11 17.83
CA TYR A 319 34.39 11.51 17.66
C TYR A 319 32.86 11.72 17.61
N PRO A 320 32.08 10.97 16.82
CA PRO A 320 30.63 11.02 16.85
C PRO A 320 30.04 10.72 18.24
N LEU A 321 30.61 9.75 18.98
CA LEU A 321 30.16 9.41 20.34
C LEU A 321 30.36 10.57 21.32
N ILE A 322 31.53 11.21 21.31
CA ILE A 322 31.79 12.36 22.20
C ILE A 322 30.88 13.54 21.80
N THR A 323 30.74 13.80 20.50
CA THR A 323 29.83 14.84 20.00
C THR A 323 28.41 14.58 20.47
N LYS A 324 27.94 13.33 20.37
CA LYS A 324 26.64 12.87 20.84
C LYS A 324 26.44 13.13 22.34
N LEU A 325 27.42 12.76 23.18
CA LEU A 325 27.37 12.99 24.63
C LEU A 325 27.27 14.47 24.98
N ARG A 326 28.00 15.32 24.26
CA ARG A 326 27.95 16.77 24.45
C ARG A 326 26.60 17.36 24.06
N THR A 327 26.06 16.93 22.93
CA THR A 327 24.76 17.39 22.45
C THR A 327 23.63 17.02 23.42
N LEU A 328 23.71 15.85 24.05
CA LEU A 328 22.77 15.42 25.09
C LEU A 328 23.01 16.11 26.44
N LYS A 329 24.00 17.00 26.55
CA LYS A 329 24.45 17.61 27.80
C LYS A 329 24.75 16.57 28.88
N LEU A 330 25.38 15.45 28.50
CA LEU A 330 25.90 14.45 29.43
C LEU A 330 27.40 14.65 29.68
N ALA A 331 28.10 15.31 28.76
CA ALA A 331 29.51 15.65 28.90
C ALA A 331 29.79 17.05 28.34
N GLU A 332 30.87 17.67 28.77
CA GLU A 332 31.35 18.95 28.24
C GLU A 332 32.87 18.96 28.09
N VAL A 333 33.37 19.75 27.14
CA VAL A 333 34.81 19.92 26.94
C VAL A 333 35.21 21.25 27.54
N ILE A 334 36.08 21.22 28.56
CA ILE A 334 36.62 22.39 29.25
C ILE A 334 38.14 22.24 29.23
N ASP A 335 38.86 23.26 28.77
CA ASP A 335 40.33 23.26 28.68
C ASP A 335 40.90 21.98 28.02
N ASP A 336 40.38 21.64 26.84
CA ASP A 336 40.77 20.45 26.05
C ASP A 336 40.59 19.11 26.78
N ARG A 337 39.69 19.06 27.77
CA ARG A 337 39.37 17.84 28.51
C ARG A 337 37.86 17.59 28.55
N LEU A 338 37.46 16.34 28.31
CA LEU A 338 36.07 15.90 28.46
C LEU A 338 35.77 15.60 29.92
N TYR A 339 34.75 16.26 30.45
CA TYR A 339 34.19 16.02 31.78
C TYR A 339 32.79 15.44 31.64
N ALA A 340 32.46 14.47 32.49
CA ALA A 340 31.07 14.05 32.67
C ALA A 340 30.33 15.11 33.51
N LEU A 341 29.13 15.50 33.08
CA LEU A 341 28.29 16.45 33.81
C LEU A 341 27.45 15.73 34.88
N ASP A 342 26.82 16.47 35.79
CA ASP A 342 25.97 15.87 36.84
C ASP A 342 24.78 15.09 36.28
N THR A 343 24.25 15.53 35.14
CA THR A 343 23.23 14.85 34.33
C THR A 343 23.69 13.49 33.81
N ALA A 344 25.00 13.22 33.72
CA ALA A 344 25.50 11.90 33.37
C ALA A 344 25.18 10.86 34.45
N ASN A 345 25.10 11.25 35.73
CA ASN A 345 24.83 10.32 36.81
C ASN A 345 23.43 9.71 36.66
N THR A 346 22.43 10.55 36.43
CA THR A 346 21.04 10.08 36.25
C THR A 346 20.91 9.17 35.03
N TRP A 347 21.62 9.45 33.94
CA TRP A 347 21.65 8.59 32.76
C TRP A 347 22.39 7.27 32.99
N LEU A 348 23.54 7.31 33.69
CA LEU A 348 24.32 6.11 34.05
C LEU A 348 23.60 5.22 35.08
N ASP A 349 22.66 5.74 35.86
CA ASP A 349 21.86 4.93 36.78
C ASP A 349 20.71 4.19 36.08
N MET A 350 20.36 4.59 34.84
CA MET A 350 19.35 3.91 34.03
C MET A 350 19.85 2.54 33.56
N ARG A 351 18.92 1.59 33.39
CA ARG A 351 19.17 0.35 32.63
C ARG A 351 19.48 0.65 31.17
N LEU A 352 20.15 -0.27 30.48
CA LEU A 352 20.63 -0.06 29.11
C LEU A 352 19.48 0.26 28.14
N GLU A 353 18.36 -0.42 28.27
CA GLU A 353 17.15 -0.20 27.46
C GLU A 353 16.56 1.20 27.73
N ASN A 354 16.58 1.65 28.99
CA ASN A 354 16.11 2.99 29.34
C ASN A 354 17.04 4.08 28.80
N ARG A 355 18.35 3.82 28.75
CA ARG A 355 19.32 4.71 28.10
C ARG A 355 19.07 4.78 26.59
N ALA A 356 18.79 3.65 25.94
CA ALA A 356 18.39 3.61 24.54
C ALA A 356 17.11 4.41 24.28
N LEU A 357 16.06 4.21 25.10
CA LEU A 357 14.82 4.98 25.02
C LEU A 357 15.05 6.48 25.26
N TYR A 358 15.98 6.84 26.15
CA TYR A 358 16.37 8.22 26.35
C TYR A 358 16.98 8.82 25.07
N LEU A 359 17.87 8.08 24.38
CA LEU A 359 18.42 8.51 23.09
C LEU A 359 17.30 8.70 22.06
N HIS A 360 16.43 7.70 21.92
CA HIS A 360 15.30 7.72 20.97
C HIS A 360 14.36 8.92 21.16
N ARG A 361 14.18 9.41 22.40
CA ARG A 361 13.30 10.57 22.67
C ARG A 361 14.00 11.91 22.50
N ASN A 362 15.27 12.01 22.86
CA ASN A 362 15.96 13.29 23.00
C ASN A 362 16.88 13.64 21.83
N ASP A 363 17.04 12.75 20.84
CA ASP A 363 18.04 12.95 19.78
C ASP A 363 17.50 13.08 18.35
N ILE A 364 16.19 13.02 18.15
CA ILE A 364 15.60 13.21 16.83
C ILE A 364 16.00 14.56 16.24
N GLY A 365 16.03 15.62 17.05
CA GLY A 365 16.43 16.97 16.62
C GLY A 365 17.89 17.12 16.17
N ASN A 366 18.82 16.32 16.71
CA ASN A 366 20.25 16.46 16.35
C ASN A 366 20.67 15.51 15.22
N PHE A 367 19.94 14.40 15.05
CA PHE A 367 20.05 13.55 13.87
C PHE A 367 19.79 14.33 12.56
N MET A 368 18.94 15.36 12.60
CA MET A 368 18.57 16.20 11.44
C MET A 368 19.73 17.00 10.82
N ALA A 369 20.89 17.10 11.48
CA ALA A 369 21.94 18.07 11.14
C ALA A 369 23.02 17.55 10.18
N GLN A 370 22.98 16.27 9.79
CA GLN A 370 24.09 15.64 9.06
C GLN A 370 23.56 14.95 7.78
N HIS A 371 23.93 15.49 6.63
CA HIS A 371 23.82 14.89 5.29
C HIS A 371 22.45 14.91 4.57
N VAL A 372 21.38 15.40 5.18
CA VAL A 372 20.06 15.52 4.52
C VAL A 372 19.59 16.97 4.56
N PRO A 373 18.92 17.49 3.51
CA PRO A 373 18.34 18.82 3.55
C PRO A 373 17.38 19.01 4.75
N PRO A 374 17.48 20.11 5.50
CA PRO A 374 16.68 20.32 6.72
C PRO A 374 15.16 20.29 6.51
N TYR A 375 14.68 20.60 5.30
CA TYR A 375 13.26 20.55 4.97
C TYR A 375 12.72 19.10 4.86
N LEU A 376 13.58 18.12 4.53
CA LEU A 376 13.21 16.70 4.50
C LEU A 376 13.36 16.03 5.86
N ALA A 377 14.41 16.39 6.61
CA ALA A 377 14.75 15.80 7.90
C ALA A 377 13.83 16.27 9.05
N SER A 378 12.53 16.41 8.82
CA SER A 378 11.57 16.76 9.87
C SER A 378 11.32 15.57 10.81
N GLU A 379 10.98 15.85 12.07
CA GLU A 379 10.59 14.80 13.02
C GLU A 379 9.43 13.96 12.48
N ARG A 380 8.44 14.60 11.83
CA ARG A 380 7.33 13.90 11.17
C ARG A 380 7.82 12.84 10.19
N ASN A 381 8.72 13.20 9.27
CA ASN A 381 9.21 12.29 8.24
C ASN A 381 10.01 11.14 8.85
N ILE A 382 10.86 11.42 9.84
CA ILE A 382 11.60 10.40 10.57
C ILE A 382 10.63 9.41 11.24
N ARG A 383 9.61 9.90 11.95
CA ARG A 383 8.59 9.06 12.59
C ARG A 383 7.82 8.20 11.59
N GLU A 384 7.49 8.72 10.42
CA GLU A 384 6.83 7.91 9.39
C GLU A 384 7.77 6.84 8.80
N ILE A 385 9.06 7.15 8.62
CA ILE A 385 10.07 6.16 8.20
C ILE A 385 10.22 5.08 9.27
N GLU A 386 10.23 5.42 10.57
CA GLU A 386 10.26 4.43 11.66
C GLU A 386 9.09 3.44 11.57
N LYS A 387 7.87 3.92 11.28
CA LYS A 387 6.70 3.05 11.12
C LYS A 387 6.87 2.04 9.97
N SER A 388 7.64 2.39 8.93
CA SER A 388 7.86 1.46 7.81
C SER A 388 8.62 0.19 8.22
N VAL A 389 9.34 0.20 9.35
CA VAL A 389 10.00 -0.99 9.94
C VAL A 389 9.01 -2.11 10.24
N GLN A 390 7.73 -1.79 10.47
CA GLN A 390 6.67 -2.80 10.65
C GLN A 390 6.62 -3.80 9.49
N ARG A 391 7.01 -3.42 8.27
CA ARG A 391 7.03 -4.30 7.09
C ARG A 391 8.06 -5.43 7.18
N VAL A 392 9.08 -5.31 8.03
CA VAL A 392 10.17 -6.28 8.16
C VAL A 392 10.31 -6.83 9.58
N LEU A 393 9.36 -6.48 10.45
CA LEU A 393 9.40 -6.75 11.88
C LEU A 393 9.68 -8.23 12.19
N SER A 394 8.98 -9.15 11.52
CA SER A 394 9.08 -10.60 11.78
C SER A 394 9.95 -11.37 10.77
N LEU A 395 10.67 -10.69 9.87
CA LEU A 395 11.38 -11.34 8.76
C LEU A 395 12.83 -11.72 9.09
N GLY A 396 13.39 -11.26 10.22
CA GLY A 396 14.80 -11.44 10.52
C GLY A 396 15.68 -10.52 9.66
N TRP A 397 16.75 -11.06 9.06
CA TRP A 397 17.66 -10.27 8.22
C TRP A 397 17.10 -10.03 6.83
N VAL A 398 17.09 -8.78 6.39
CA VAL A 398 16.62 -8.34 5.07
C VAL A 398 17.62 -7.39 4.42
N TYR A 399 17.69 -7.38 3.09
CA TYR A 399 18.49 -6.39 2.38
C TYR A 399 17.82 -5.01 2.46
N PHE A 400 18.64 -3.96 2.58
CA PHE A 400 18.12 -2.60 2.61
C PHE A 400 17.40 -2.20 1.32
N ASP A 401 17.91 -2.61 0.14
CA ASP A 401 17.28 -2.30 -1.15
C ASP A 401 15.88 -2.94 -1.27
N ASP A 402 15.69 -4.15 -0.71
CA ASP A 402 14.40 -4.83 -0.69
C ASP A 402 13.43 -4.11 0.24
N PHE A 403 13.91 -3.71 1.42
CA PHE A 403 13.16 -2.87 2.34
C PHE A 403 12.77 -1.54 1.72
N LEU A 404 13.70 -0.83 1.07
CA LEU A 404 13.48 0.49 0.47
C LEU A 404 12.38 0.45 -0.59
N ARG A 405 12.35 -0.58 -1.44
CA ARG A 405 11.28 -0.80 -2.43
C ARG A 405 9.91 -1.04 -1.79
N SER A 406 9.89 -1.43 -0.52
CA SER A 406 8.68 -1.64 0.27
C SER A 406 8.25 -0.40 1.05
N VAL A 407 9.04 0.67 1.12
CA VAL A 407 8.65 1.85 1.89
C VAL A 407 7.49 2.57 1.19
N MET A 408 6.45 2.94 1.95
CA MET A 408 5.23 3.61 1.48
C MET A 408 4.97 4.93 2.22
N VAL A 409 6.04 5.60 2.61
CA VAL A 409 6.00 6.82 3.41
C VAL A 409 5.97 8.04 2.51
N ALA A 410 5.06 8.98 2.79
CA ALA A 410 5.02 10.28 2.14
C ALA A 410 6.00 11.24 2.82
N ILE A 411 7.20 11.38 2.27
CA ILE A 411 8.25 12.30 2.77
C ILE A 411 8.07 13.70 2.16
N SER A 412 7.55 13.73 0.94
CA SER A 412 7.33 14.88 0.06
C SER A 412 5.95 14.77 -0.61
N GLU A 413 5.52 15.83 -1.30
CA GLU A 413 4.30 15.77 -2.12
C GLU A 413 4.42 14.74 -3.25
N GLU A 414 5.62 14.59 -3.82
CA GLU A 414 5.91 13.67 -4.93
C GLU A 414 5.85 12.20 -4.51
N SER A 415 6.27 11.90 -3.28
CA SER A 415 6.20 10.56 -2.68
C SER A 415 4.84 10.24 -2.02
N THR A 416 3.88 11.17 -2.05
CA THR A 416 2.56 10.93 -1.48
C THR A 416 1.74 9.99 -2.36
N ILE A 417 1.18 8.93 -1.75
CA ILE A 417 0.32 7.96 -2.43
C ILE A 417 -1.11 8.47 -2.47
N ILE A 418 -1.51 9.01 -3.63
CA ILE A 418 -2.86 9.50 -3.90
C ILE A 418 -3.39 8.93 -5.20
N LEU A 419 -4.71 8.73 -5.25
CA LEU A 419 -5.42 8.40 -6.48
C LEU A 419 -5.51 9.65 -7.35
N LYS A 420 -4.89 9.64 -8.53
CA LYS A 420 -4.96 10.75 -9.48
C LYS A 420 -5.09 10.26 -10.92
N LYS A 421 -5.68 11.10 -11.78
CA LYS A 421 -5.76 10.83 -13.22
C LYS A 421 -4.42 11.23 -13.87
N ILE A 422 -3.68 10.25 -14.38
CA ILE A 422 -2.40 10.41 -15.09
C ILE A 422 -2.65 10.12 -16.57
N GLY A 423 -2.66 11.17 -17.39
CA GLY A 423 -3.06 11.05 -18.80
C GLY A 423 -4.52 10.65 -18.91
N LYS A 424 -4.79 9.46 -19.48
CA LYS A 424 -6.15 8.91 -19.61
C LYS A 424 -6.55 7.95 -18.50
N ALA A 425 -5.61 7.47 -17.69
CA ALA A 425 -5.86 6.43 -16.69
C ALA A 425 -5.82 6.99 -15.27
N TRP A 426 -6.58 6.37 -14.37
CA TRP A 426 -6.48 6.61 -12.93
C TRP A 426 -5.47 5.65 -12.33
N LYS A 427 -4.65 6.13 -11.38
CA LYS A 427 -3.67 5.31 -10.66
C LYS A 427 -3.44 5.85 -9.27
N TYR A 428 -3.16 4.97 -8.31
CA TYR A 428 -2.45 5.38 -7.10
C TYR A 428 -1.00 5.69 -7.47
N THR A 429 -0.53 6.89 -7.12
CA THR A 429 0.89 7.19 -7.23
C THR A 429 1.68 6.30 -6.29
N LEU A 430 2.60 5.51 -6.82
CA LEU A 430 3.52 4.78 -5.98
C LEU A 430 4.66 5.73 -5.56
N PRO A 431 5.24 5.58 -4.36
CA PRO A 431 6.31 6.45 -3.92
C PRO A 431 7.54 6.25 -4.81
N GLU A 432 8.00 7.33 -5.41
CA GLU A 432 9.32 7.41 -6.02
C GLU A 432 10.17 8.33 -5.15
N TYR A 433 11.24 7.77 -4.56
CA TYR A 433 12.11 8.51 -3.66
C TYR A 433 13.31 9.06 -4.42
N THR A 434 13.53 10.36 -4.28
CA THR A 434 14.75 11.06 -4.69
C THR A 434 15.97 10.53 -3.93
N GLU A 435 17.19 10.80 -4.41
CA GLU A 435 18.42 10.38 -3.72
C GLU A 435 18.51 10.93 -2.28
N ASP A 436 18.04 12.16 -2.05
CA ASP A 436 18.01 12.77 -0.71
C ASP A 436 17.01 12.05 0.22
N GLU A 437 15.84 11.66 -0.29
CA GLU A 437 14.84 10.90 0.48
C GLU A 437 15.33 9.48 0.78
N GLN A 438 15.97 8.81 -0.18
CA GLN A 438 16.59 7.50 0.05
C GLN A 438 17.70 7.61 1.10
N THR A 439 18.49 8.69 1.07
CA THR A 439 19.52 8.99 2.08
C THR A 439 18.91 9.22 3.45
N LEU A 440 17.77 9.91 3.55
CA LEU A 440 17.04 10.08 4.81
C LEU A 440 16.51 8.75 5.35
N ILE A 441 15.91 7.92 4.49
CA ILE A 441 15.43 6.57 4.86
C ILE A 441 16.60 5.74 5.37
N LYS A 442 17.69 5.67 4.60
CA LYS A 442 18.89 4.92 4.98
C LYS A 442 19.45 5.43 6.29
N SER A 443 19.60 6.73 6.46
CA SER A 443 20.14 7.31 7.70
C SER A 443 19.25 7.01 8.90
N THR A 444 17.92 7.01 8.70
CA THR A 444 16.97 6.70 9.78
C THR A 444 17.14 5.24 10.23
N ILE A 445 17.28 4.30 9.31
CA ILE A 445 17.47 2.89 9.66
C ILE A 445 18.90 2.62 10.17
N PHE A 446 19.91 3.06 9.43
CA PHE A 446 21.31 2.64 9.60
C PHE A 446 22.10 3.49 10.59
N HIS A 447 21.61 4.68 10.94
CA HIS A 447 22.26 5.52 11.95
C HIS A 447 21.34 5.73 13.14
N TRP A 448 20.11 6.18 12.92
CA TRP A 448 19.23 6.50 14.05
C TRP A 448 18.78 5.25 14.81
N LEU A 449 18.07 4.33 14.14
CA LEU A 449 17.53 3.14 14.78
C LEU A 449 18.60 2.15 15.23
N SER A 450 19.72 2.08 14.51
CA SER A 450 20.87 1.25 14.92
C SER A 450 21.55 1.79 16.18
N ASN A 451 21.71 3.11 16.32
CA ASN A 451 22.31 3.74 17.50
C ASN A 451 21.46 3.54 18.77
N VAL A 452 20.13 3.53 18.62
CA VAL A 452 19.20 3.20 19.70
C VAL A 452 19.22 1.69 20.00
N GLY A 453 19.73 0.85 19.10
CA GLY A 453 19.70 -0.60 19.22
C GLY A 453 18.35 -1.21 18.87
N ALA A 454 17.51 -0.50 18.10
CA ALA A 454 16.24 -1.00 17.60
C ALA A 454 16.41 -1.90 16.36
N VAL A 455 17.52 -1.74 15.63
CA VAL A 455 17.93 -2.61 14.53
C VAL A 455 19.40 -2.99 14.64
N ASN A 456 19.77 -4.16 14.15
CA ASN A 456 21.15 -4.58 13.96
C ASN A 456 21.50 -4.52 12.48
N LEU A 457 22.75 -4.11 12.20
CA LEU A 457 23.26 -3.96 10.84
C LEU A 457 24.23 -5.09 10.51
N GLY A 458 24.32 -5.41 9.23
CA GLY A 458 25.23 -6.42 8.73
C GLY A 458 25.48 -6.27 7.24
N THR A 459 26.37 -7.10 6.74
CA THR A 459 26.70 -7.19 5.33
C THR A 459 26.58 -8.63 4.87
N HIS A 460 25.91 -8.85 3.75
CA HIS A 460 25.80 -10.15 3.10
C HIS A 460 25.97 -9.96 1.60
N ASN A 461 26.88 -10.73 0.97
CA ASN A 461 27.23 -10.58 -0.45
C ASN A 461 27.58 -9.14 -0.87
N LYS A 462 28.31 -8.41 -0.02
CA LYS A 462 28.67 -6.99 -0.21
C LYS A 462 27.47 -6.03 -0.28
N LYS A 463 26.30 -6.47 0.15
CA LYS A 463 25.10 -5.65 0.27
C LYS A 463 24.78 -5.38 1.73
N ASP A 464 24.28 -4.19 1.97
CA ASP A 464 23.80 -3.73 3.26
C ASP A 464 22.51 -4.47 3.64
N CYS A 465 22.47 -5.02 4.84
CA CYS A 465 21.30 -5.68 5.40
C CYS A 465 21.11 -5.31 6.87
N PHE A 466 19.89 -5.48 7.36
CA PHE A 466 19.55 -5.24 8.76
C PHE A 466 18.48 -6.21 9.26
N CYS A 467 18.37 -6.34 10.57
CA CYS A 467 17.26 -7.04 11.21
C CYS A 467 16.73 -6.22 12.39
N VAL A 468 15.47 -6.41 12.74
CA VAL A 468 14.86 -5.75 13.91
C VAL A 468 15.24 -6.49 15.19
N THR A 469 15.66 -5.77 16.23
CA THR A 469 16.03 -6.35 17.53
C THR A 469 14.81 -6.53 18.43
N ALA A 470 15.00 -7.14 19.60
CA ALA A 470 13.94 -7.25 20.61
C ALA A 470 13.39 -5.88 21.04
N LEU A 471 14.25 -4.84 21.12
CA LEU A 471 13.78 -3.49 21.40
C LEU A 471 12.97 -2.92 20.22
N GLY A 472 13.43 -3.12 18.99
CA GLY A 472 12.69 -2.69 17.80
C GLY A 472 11.30 -3.32 17.73
N HIS A 473 11.18 -4.61 18.06
CA HIS A 473 9.89 -5.28 18.24
C HIS A 473 8.99 -4.58 19.26
N SER A 474 9.55 -4.22 20.43
CA SER A 474 8.79 -3.51 21.47
C SER A 474 8.39 -2.09 21.06
N LEU A 475 9.18 -1.43 20.21
CA LEU A 475 8.91 -0.05 19.78
C LEU A 475 7.88 0.01 18.64
N PHE A 476 7.92 -0.95 17.72
CA PHE A 476 7.17 -0.89 16.46
C PHE A 476 6.09 -1.97 16.30
N GLY A 477 6.04 -2.98 17.17
CA GLY A 477 5.12 -4.11 17.05
C GLY A 477 3.71 -3.91 17.60
N ASN A 478 3.32 -2.68 17.90
CA ASN A 478 1.97 -2.34 18.37
C ASN A 478 1.06 -1.86 17.24
#